data_AF-A0A9D8FRG5-F1
#
_entry.id   AF-A0A9D8FRG5-F1
#
_cell.length_a   1.000
_cell.length_b   1.000
_cell.length_c   1.000
_cell.angle_alpha   90.00
_cell.angle_beta   90.00
_cell.angle_gamma   90.00
#
_symmetry.space_group_name_H-M   'P 1'
#
loop_
_entity.id
_entity.type
_entity.pdbx_description
1 polymer ?
#
loop_
_entity_poly.entity_id
_entity_poly.type
_entity_poly.pdbx_seq_one_letter_code
_entity_poly.pdbx_strand_id
1 'polypeptide(L)'
;MSEEEWEGRLEGLFSGSVPKRDPSPSAQSAAVRPGETRTSSGAPSLEGVTVSPDHGATHPDLLNLILAASLGGEAVAVIALVVVLYRNTPREIRGAQTFFAAAAFVVMSLFLLFVQWQLAKRLFSVERLVRRRNVQLNKAVTVVQGYQKELGRATQAVRDEQARLDLCAQVGRLAAGGLPPEEFARQAAEQIQGRFEPCFVSVFALDRDGKGAALLSTAGSASRAALARLDGVAVADSVLLRECVNRGGPYIVEDLAASSQAGESLARDPLLVAQTGSVISVPVTAGGRAVGGITVHCQASSSLGEKDASLLMLVADLAAPSLAGAHPGESP
;
A
#
# COMPACT_ATOMS: atom_id res chain seq x y z
N MET A 1 45.94 1.27 -11.90
CA MET A 1 44.61 0.85 -12.35
C MET A 1 43.87 2.11 -12.72
N SER A 2 43.82 2.40 -14.02
CA SER A 2 43.24 3.62 -14.59
C SER A 2 41.73 3.49 -14.73
N GLU A 3 41.06 4.64 -14.81
CA GLU A 3 39.59 4.80 -14.89
C GLU A 3 38.99 4.07 -16.12
N GLU A 4 39.76 3.94 -17.20
CA GLU A 4 39.39 3.20 -18.42
C GLU A 4 39.29 1.68 -18.20
N GLU A 5 40.03 1.14 -17.22
CA GLU A 5 40.02 -0.28 -16.88
C GLU A 5 38.74 -0.69 -16.10
N TRP A 6 38.06 0.30 -15.50
CA TRP A 6 36.78 0.12 -14.82
C TRP A 6 35.57 0.25 -15.75
N GLU A 7 35.60 1.18 -16.73
CA GLU A 7 34.48 1.33 -17.69
C GLU A 7 34.36 0.14 -18.64
N GLY A 8 35.47 -0.42 -19.12
CA GLY A 8 35.44 -1.60 -20.00
C GLY A 8 34.89 -2.87 -19.33
N ARG A 9 34.91 -2.93 -17.99
CA ARG A 9 34.39 -4.06 -17.21
C ARG A 9 32.90 -3.93 -16.90
N LEU A 10 32.35 -2.71 -16.96
CA LEU A 10 30.93 -2.44 -16.76
C LEU A 10 30.12 -2.68 -18.04
N GLU A 11 30.65 -2.34 -19.22
CA GLU A 11 29.95 -2.62 -20.49
C GLU A 11 29.82 -4.12 -20.79
N GLY A 12 30.74 -4.95 -20.31
CA GLY A 12 30.67 -6.41 -20.45
C GLY A 12 29.57 -7.10 -19.63
N LEU A 13 29.03 -6.44 -18.59
CA LEU A 13 27.96 -6.97 -17.74
C LEU A 13 26.55 -6.67 -18.27
N PHE A 14 26.42 -5.69 -19.17
CA PHE A 14 25.13 -5.29 -19.76
C PHE A 14 24.91 -5.82 -21.19
N SER A 15 25.87 -6.55 -21.76
CA SER A 15 25.78 -7.19 -23.08
C SER A 15 25.69 -8.72 -22.93
N GLY A 16 24.56 -9.20 -22.40
CA GLY A 16 24.28 -10.62 -22.20
C GLY A 16 22.88 -10.97 -22.68
N SER A 17 22.79 -11.47 -23.91
CA SER A 17 21.59 -12.00 -24.56
C SER A 17 20.80 -12.98 -23.68
N VAL A 18 19.48 -12.81 -23.65
CA VAL A 18 18.51 -13.73 -23.05
C VAL A 18 18.63 -15.12 -23.68
N PRO A 19 18.91 -16.20 -22.92
CA PRO A 19 18.76 -17.55 -23.44
C PRO A 19 17.31 -18.02 -23.27
N LYS A 20 16.83 -18.60 -24.36
CA LYS A 20 15.51 -19.21 -24.59
C LYS A 20 15.27 -20.36 -23.61
N ARG A 21 14.08 -20.40 -23.01
CA ARG A 21 13.58 -21.47 -22.14
C ARG A 21 13.05 -22.63 -23.00
N ASP A 22 13.32 -23.87 -22.60
CA ASP A 22 12.55 -25.06 -22.97
C ASP A 22 12.79 -26.21 -21.96
N PRO A 23 11.92 -27.25 -21.90
CA PRO A 23 11.31 -27.73 -20.65
C PRO A 23 11.99 -28.94 -19.99
N SER A 24 11.54 -29.24 -18.77
CA SER A 24 11.99 -30.32 -17.85
C SER A 24 12.06 -31.74 -18.47
N PRO A 25 12.67 -32.72 -17.79
CA PRO A 25 11.83 -33.59 -16.95
C PRO A 25 12.46 -34.15 -15.66
N SER A 26 11.57 -34.32 -14.66
CA SER A 26 11.48 -35.40 -13.64
C SER A 26 12.69 -35.84 -12.80
N ALA A 27 12.55 -35.79 -11.47
CA ALA A 27 12.33 -36.96 -10.59
C ALA A 27 12.83 -36.73 -9.15
N GLN A 28 11.89 -36.84 -8.20
CA GLN A 28 12.00 -37.64 -6.96
C GLN A 28 13.04 -37.20 -5.91
N SER A 29 12.88 -37.36 -4.60
CA SER A 29 11.83 -37.83 -3.68
C SER A 29 12.45 -37.57 -2.30
N ALA A 30 11.73 -36.92 -1.39
CA ALA A 30 12.01 -37.04 0.05
C ALA A 30 10.79 -36.58 0.85
N ALA A 31 9.95 -37.56 1.21
CA ALA A 31 8.95 -37.42 2.25
C ALA A 31 9.61 -37.43 3.63
N VAL A 32 9.27 -36.46 4.48
CA VAL A 32 9.49 -36.55 5.94
C VAL A 32 8.20 -36.09 6.63
N ARG A 33 7.62 -36.99 7.43
CA ARG A 33 6.46 -36.78 8.30
C ARG A 33 6.90 -36.20 9.66
N PRO A 34 5.95 -35.65 10.45
CA PRO A 34 6.19 -34.50 11.30
C PRO A 34 6.64 -34.86 12.72
N GLY A 35 7.56 -34.07 13.26
CA GLY A 35 8.00 -34.12 14.66
C GLY A 35 8.43 -32.73 15.10
N GLU A 36 7.66 -32.18 16.03
CA GLU A 36 7.89 -31.00 16.88
C GLU A 36 9.18 -30.19 16.72
N THR A 37 9.03 -28.94 16.23
CA THR A 37 9.70 -27.79 16.84
C THR A 37 8.77 -26.57 16.75
N ARG A 38 8.32 -26.10 17.92
CA ARG A 38 7.82 -24.73 18.10
C ARG A 38 8.91 -23.75 17.66
N THR A 39 8.67 -23.04 16.56
CA THR A 39 9.31 -21.75 16.30
C THR A 39 8.24 -20.79 15.85
N SER A 40 7.99 -19.79 16.68
CA SER A 40 7.14 -18.63 16.40
C SER A 40 7.59 -17.95 15.11
N SER A 41 6.79 -18.08 14.06
CA SER A 41 6.91 -17.32 12.81
C SER A 41 6.36 -15.91 13.05
N GLY A 42 7.17 -15.04 13.64
CA GLY A 42 7.00 -13.60 13.52
C GLY A 42 7.75 -13.14 12.27
N ALA A 43 7.02 -12.85 11.20
CA ALA A 43 7.57 -12.04 10.12
C ALA A 43 8.05 -10.71 10.72
N PRO A 44 9.28 -10.23 10.42
CA PRO A 44 9.64 -8.88 10.81
C PRO A 44 8.86 -7.94 9.90
N SER A 45 7.71 -7.48 10.39
CA SER A 45 7.08 -6.24 9.95
C SER A 45 8.16 -5.17 10.06
N LEU A 46 8.70 -4.72 8.93
CA LEU A 46 9.56 -3.54 8.86
C LEU A 46 8.67 -2.32 9.02
N GLU A 47 8.10 -2.18 10.22
CA GLU A 47 7.56 -0.93 10.71
C GLU A 47 8.69 0.09 10.76
N GLY A 48 8.51 1.14 9.95
CA GLY A 48 9.06 2.47 10.20
C GLY A 48 10.50 2.52 10.67
N VAL A 49 11.45 2.34 9.76
CA VAL A 49 12.68 3.14 9.86
C VAL A 49 12.30 4.57 9.46
N THR A 50 11.56 5.24 10.35
CA THR A 50 11.57 6.69 10.39
C THR A 50 12.98 7.04 10.85
N VAL A 51 13.81 7.45 9.89
CA VAL A 51 15.02 8.20 10.23
C VAL A 51 14.52 9.48 10.86
N SER A 52 14.38 9.44 12.18
CA SER A 52 14.13 10.60 13.03
C SER A 52 15.18 11.65 12.63
N PRO A 53 14.77 12.91 12.34
CA PRO A 53 15.74 13.94 12.02
C PRO A 53 16.65 14.07 13.24
N ASP A 54 17.89 13.63 13.03
CA ASP A 54 18.98 13.63 13.98
C ASP A 54 18.94 14.94 14.79
N HIS A 55 18.56 14.84 16.07
CA HIS A 55 18.70 15.91 17.06
C HIS A 55 20.18 16.01 17.47
N GLY A 56 21.05 16.07 16.46
CA GLY A 56 22.48 16.22 16.54
C GLY A 56 22.91 17.49 15.80
N ALA A 57 22.05 18.52 15.76
CA ALA A 57 22.50 19.87 15.46
C ALA A 57 23.39 20.31 16.63
N THR A 58 24.64 19.88 16.63
CA THR A 58 25.70 20.70 17.21
C THR A 58 25.69 21.98 16.38
N HIS A 59 24.90 22.94 16.86
CA HIS A 59 24.78 24.24 16.22
C HIS A 59 26.20 24.76 15.97
N PRO A 60 26.50 25.30 14.77
CA PRO A 60 27.78 25.95 14.52
C PRO A 60 28.08 27.02 15.59
N ASP A 61 27.02 27.54 16.22
CA ASP A 61 27.07 28.46 17.34
C ASP A 61 27.66 27.88 18.61
N LEU A 62 27.42 26.60 18.97
CA LEU A 62 28.01 26.01 20.19
C LEU A 62 29.52 25.79 20.04
N LEU A 63 29.96 25.37 18.86
CA LEU A 63 31.37 25.15 18.58
C LEU A 63 32.13 26.49 18.45
N ASN A 64 31.51 27.50 17.83
CA ASN A 64 32.01 28.87 17.82
C ASN A 64 31.99 29.51 19.22
N LEU A 65 31.00 29.21 20.06
CA LEU A 65 30.91 29.70 21.44
C LEU A 65 32.01 29.09 22.31
N ILE A 66 32.30 27.81 22.16
CA ILE A 66 33.40 27.13 22.88
C ILE A 66 34.76 27.66 22.41
N LEU A 67 34.96 27.86 21.10
CA LEU A 67 36.17 28.46 20.56
C LEU A 67 36.33 29.94 20.97
N ALA A 68 35.24 30.72 21.00
CA ALA A 68 35.26 32.10 21.47
C ALA A 68 35.55 32.19 22.97
N ALA A 69 34.98 31.26 23.76
CA ALA A 69 35.25 31.16 25.18
C ALA A 69 36.71 30.75 25.48
N SER A 70 37.31 29.86 24.67
CA SER A 70 38.72 29.49 24.84
C SER A 70 39.67 30.63 24.45
N LEU A 71 39.40 31.35 23.36
CA LEU A 71 40.20 32.52 22.95
C LEU A 71 40.17 33.66 23.99
N GLY A 72 39.01 33.93 24.58
CA GLY A 72 38.89 34.96 25.62
C GLY A 72 39.61 34.59 26.92
N GLY A 73 39.54 33.32 27.32
CA GLY A 73 40.22 32.82 28.52
C GLY A 73 41.75 32.85 28.42
N GLU A 74 42.31 32.49 27.28
CA GLU A 74 43.76 32.49 27.06
C GLU A 74 44.35 33.91 27.07
N ALA A 75 43.67 34.89 26.46
CA ALA A 75 44.11 36.28 26.47
C ALA A 75 44.16 36.87 27.89
N VAL A 76 43.12 36.61 28.71
CA VAL A 76 43.05 37.07 30.09
C VAL A 76 44.13 36.40 30.96
N ALA A 77 44.39 35.10 30.75
CA ALA A 77 45.43 34.37 31.48
C ALA A 77 46.84 34.88 31.15
N VAL A 78 47.13 35.18 29.86
CA VAL A 78 48.41 35.77 29.43
C VAL A 78 48.61 37.14 30.09
N ILE A 79 47.59 38.00 30.05
CA ILE A 79 47.66 39.35 30.65
C ILE A 79 47.87 39.26 32.16
N ALA A 80 47.12 38.40 32.85
CA ALA A 80 47.26 38.19 34.29
C ALA A 80 48.65 37.67 34.67
N LEU A 81 49.20 36.71 33.90
CA LEU A 81 50.54 36.18 34.13
C LEU A 81 51.63 37.23 33.91
N VAL A 82 51.53 38.05 32.85
CA VAL A 82 52.46 39.15 32.59
C VAL A 82 52.42 40.18 33.74
N VAL A 83 51.24 40.51 34.25
CA VAL A 83 51.07 41.43 35.39
C VAL A 83 51.66 40.84 36.68
N VAL A 84 51.46 39.54 36.94
CA VAL A 84 52.03 38.85 38.10
C VAL A 84 53.56 38.78 38.02
N LEU A 85 54.12 38.42 36.86
CA LEU A 85 55.57 38.41 36.65
C LEU A 85 56.17 39.81 36.79
N TYR A 86 55.47 40.86 36.31
CA TYR A 86 55.92 42.24 36.46
C TYR A 86 55.93 42.71 37.93
N ARG A 87 54.89 42.34 38.70
CA ARG A 87 54.74 42.74 40.10
C ARG A 87 55.68 41.99 41.05
N ASN A 88 55.93 40.71 40.80
CA ASN A 88 56.65 39.82 41.71
C ASN A 88 58.19 39.83 41.52
N THR A 89 58.71 40.50 40.48
CA THR A 89 60.16 40.53 40.20
C THR A 89 60.85 41.71 40.91
N PRO A 90 61.89 41.48 41.74
CA PRO A 90 62.60 42.52 42.48
C PRO A 90 63.29 43.53 41.55
N ARG A 91 63.38 44.80 41.99
CA ARG A 91 63.75 45.96 41.17
C ARG A 91 65.13 45.89 40.50
N GLU A 92 66.07 45.10 41.02
CA GLU A 92 67.46 45.04 40.53
C GLU A 92 67.66 44.18 39.27
N ILE A 93 66.75 43.23 38.99
CA ILE A 93 66.83 42.31 37.82
C ILE A 93 65.69 42.61 36.81
N ARG A 94 65.06 43.78 36.95
CA ARG A 94 64.05 44.29 35.99
C ARG A 94 64.73 44.70 34.69
N GLY A 95 65.14 43.71 33.92
CA GLY A 95 65.79 43.86 32.62
C GLY A 95 65.34 42.77 31.65
N ALA A 96 66.24 42.36 30.76
CA ALA A 96 65.92 41.53 29.61
C ALA A 96 65.26 40.17 29.94
N GLN A 97 65.49 39.57 31.12
CA GLN A 97 64.97 38.23 31.44
C GLN A 97 63.44 38.15 31.59
N THR A 98 62.79 39.15 32.21
CA THR A 98 61.31 39.17 32.30
C THR A 98 60.68 39.43 30.93
N PHE A 99 61.36 40.20 30.07
CA PHE A 99 60.96 40.42 28.69
C PHE A 99 61.03 39.12 27.87
N PHE A 100 62.12 38.35 27.98
CA PHE A 100 62.26 37.07 27.29
C PHE A 100 61.24 36.03 27.78
N ALA A 101 60.96 35.95 29.08
CA ALA A 101 59.96 35.04 29.62
C ALA A 101 58.53 35.38 29.15
N ALA A 102 58.17 36.67 29.14
CA ALA A 102 56.88 37.12 28.62
C ALA A 102 56.76 36.87 27.10
N ALA A 103 57.82 37.15 26.34
CA ALA A 103 57.86 36.88 24.90
C ALA A 103 57.72 35.37 24.59
N ALA A 104 58.40 34.50 25.34
CA ALA A 104 58.29 33.05 25.17
C ALA A 104 56.86 32.55 25.45
N PHE A 105 56.19 33.09 26.47
CA PHE A 105 54.81 32.74 26.78
C PHE A 105 53.84 33.16 25.67
N VAL A 106 53.99 34.38 25.14
CA VAL A 106 53.18 34.86 24.01
C VAL A 106 53.36 33.98 22.77
N VAL A 107 54.59 33.59 22.44
CA VAL A 107 54.87 32.68 21.31
C VAL A 107 54.23 31.31 21.52
N MET A 108 54.29 30.76 22.74
CA MET A 108 53.68 29.47 23.06
C MET A 108 52.15 29.51 22.99
N SER A 109 51.52 30.58 23.46
CA SER A 109 50.07 30.80 23.32
C SER A 109 49.64 30.93 21.85
N LEU A 110 50.40 31.66 21.03
CA LEU A 110 50.14 31.75 19.59
C LEU A 110 50.26 30.39 18.89
N PHE A 111 51.22 29.55 19.31
CA PHE A 111 51.35 28.19 18.81
C PHE A 111 50.17 27.30 19.21
N LEU A 112 49.71 27.39 20.46
CA LEU A 112 48.51 26.70 20.94
C LEU A 112 47.25 27.10 20.17
N LEU A 113 47.05 28.40 19.93
CA LEU A 113 45.95 28.90 19.11
C LEU A 113 46.03 28.39 17.67
N PHE A 114 47.22 28.32 17.09
CA PHE A 114 47.42 27.75 15.76
C PHE A 114 47.08 26.26 15.72
N VAL A 115 47.46 25.49 16.74
CA VAL A 115 47.12 24.06 16.86
C VAL A 115 45.61 23.87 17.05
N GLN A 116 44.97 24.66 17.92
CA GLN A 116 43.51 24.63 18.10
C GLN A 116 42.78 24.95 16.78
N TRP A 117 43.23 25.97 16.06
CA TRP A 117 42.67 26.33 14.76
C TRP A 117 42.86 25.23 13.70
N GLN A 118 44.03 24.57 13.67
CA GLN A 118 44.27 23.41 12.80
C GLN A 118 43.34 22.25 13.13
N LEU A 119 43.18 21.90 14.41
CA LEU A 119 42.28 20.84 14.85
C LEU A 119 40.82 21.16 14.50
N ALA A 120 40.37 22.39 14.75
CA ALA A 120 39.04 22.85 14.37
C ALA A 120 38.81 22.74 12.85
N LYS A 121 39.80 23.11 12.03
CA LYS A 121 39.75 22.94 10.57
C LYS A 121 39.64 21.48 10.15
N ARG A 122 40.39 20.58 10.80
CA ARG A 122 40.37 19.14 10.50
C ARG A 122 39.00 18.55 10.86
N LEU A 123 38.45 18.88 12.03
CA LEU A 123 37.12 18.46 12.45
C LEU A 123 36.03 18.96 11.48
N PHE A 124 36.09 20.24 11.09
CA PHE A 124 35.14 20.80 10.11
C PHE A 124 35.25 20.15 8.72
N SER A 125 36.44 19.66 8.34
CA SER A 125 36.64 18.98 7.06
C SER A 125 36.01 17.58 7.03
N VAL A 126 36.00 16.87 8.17
CA VAL A 126 35.40 15.53 8.31
C VAL A 126 33.87 15.62 8.29
N GLU A 127 33.30 16.61 8.97
CA GLU A 127 31.85 16.80 9.05
C GLU A 127 31.22 17.06 7.66
N ARG A 128 31.91 17.81 6.80
CA ARG A 128 31.47 18.05 5.41
C ARG A 128 31.48 16.77 4.56
N LEU A 129 32.42 15.86 4.79
CA LEU A 129 32.51 14.59 4.08
C LEU A 129 31.38 13.63 4.52
N VAL A 130 31.09 13.59 5.82
CA VAL A 130 29.98 12.83 6.40
C VAL A 130 28.64 13.34 5.87
N ARG A 131 28.42 14.66 5.83
CA ARG A 131 27.19 15.24 5.24
C ARG A 131 26.99 14.87 3.76
N ARG A 132 28.04 14.92 2.94
CA ARG A 132 27.94 14.56 1.51
C ARG A 132 27.58 13.09 1.31
N ARG A 133 28.19 12.18 2.07
CA ARG A 133 27.87 10.75 2.02
C ARG A 133 26.48 10.45 2.54
N ASN A 134 26.06 11.09 3.63
CA ASN A 134 24.71 10.92 4.18
C ASN A 134 23.62 11.38 3.20
N VAL A 135 23.85 12.48 2.47
CA VAL A 135 22.91 12.93 1.42
C VAL A 135 22.83 11.93 0.26
N GLN A 136 23.95 11.35 -0.17
CA GLN A 136 23.93 10.34 -1.23
C GLN A 136 23.25 9.03 -0.79
N LEU A 137 23.50 8.59 0.44
CA LEU A 137 22.84 7.43 1.02
C LEU A 137 21.33 7.65 1.12
N ASN A 138 20.89 8.82 1.61
CA ASN A 138 19.46 9.14 1.69
C ASN A 138 18.80 9.18 0.30
N LYS A 139 19.49 9.70 -0.72
CA LYS A 139 19.00 9.66 -2.11
C LYS A 139 18.86 8.23 -2.62
N ALA A 140 19.86 7.38 -2.41
CA ALA A 140 19.80 5.97 -2.81
C ALA A 140 18.63 5.24 -2.11
N VAL A 141 18.42 5.48 -0.82
CA VAL A 141 17.29 4.92 -0.06
C VAL A 141 15.96 5.37 -0.65
N THR A 142 15.78 6.66 -0.97
CA THR A 142 14.52 7.15 -1.56
C THR A 142 14.22 6.56 -2.93
N VAL A 143 15.26 6.35 -3.75
CA VAL A 143 15.11 5.72 -5.07
C VAL A 143 14.69 4.25 -4.94
N VAL A 144 15.33 3.51 -4.04
CA VAL A 144 14.97 2.11 -3.77
C VAL A 144 13.54 2.00 -3.23
N GLN A 145 13.12 2.89 -2.34
CA GLN A 145 11.73 2.95 -1.84
C GLN A 145 10.73 3.24 -2.97
N GLY A 146 11.09 4.12 -3.91
CA GLY A 146 10.30 4.39 -5.12
C GLY A 146 10.07 3.13 -5.94
N TYR A 147 11.14 2.40 -6.26
CA TYR A 147 11.05 1.14 -7.00
C TYR A 147 10.23 0.07 -6.28
N GLN A 148 10.40 -0.08 -4.96
CA GLN A 148 9.59 -1.03 -4.19
C GLN A 148 8.10 -0.70 -4.25
N LYS A 149 7.76 0.60 -4.20
CA LYS A 149 6.37 1.05 -4.31
C LYS A 149 5.77 0.79 -5.68
N GLU A 150 6.54 1.02 -6.74
CA GLU A 150 6.11 0.74 -8.12
C GLU A 150 5.94 -0.76 -8.36
N LEU A 151 6.91 -1.57 -7.95
CA LEU A 151 6.84 -3.03 -8.07
C LEU A 151 5.66 -3.59 -7.28
N GLY A 152 5.42 -3.08 -6.07
CA GLY A 152 4.26 -3.44 -5.26
C GLY A 152 2.94 -3.12 -5.95
N ARG A 153 2.81 -1.93 -6.55
CA ARG A 153 1.61 -1.53 -7.31
C ARG A 153 1.39 -2.38 -8.56
N ALA A 154 2.44 -2.62 -9.33
CA ALA A 154 2.37 -3.45 -10.52
C ALA A 154 1.97 -4.89 -10.17
N THR A 155 2.56 -5.45 -9.12
CA THR A 155 2.21 -6.79 -8.62
C THR A 155 0.77 -6.86 -8.15
N GLN A 156 0.29 -5.85 -7.43
CA GLN A 156 -1.11 -5.80 -6.98
C GLN A 156 -2.07 -5.71 -8.16
N ALA A 157 -1.80 -4.86 -9.15
CA ALA A 157 -2.64 -4.74 -10.34
C ALA A 157 -2.73 -6.07 -11.12
N VAL A 158 -1.63 -6.81 -11.23
CA VAL A 158 -1.62 -8.14 -11.85
C VAL A 158 -2.45 -9.14 -11.03
N ARG A 159 -2.34 -9.14 -9.71
CA ARG A 159 -3.15 -10.01 -8.83
C ARG A 159 -4.64 -9.72 -8.92
N ASP A 160 -5.01 -8.44 -8.92
CA ASP A 160 -6.40 -8.01 -9.04
C ASP A 160 -6.99 -8.47 -10.38
N GLU A 161 -6.22 -8.34 -11.46
CA GLU A 161 -6.65 -8.79 -12.80
C GLU A 161 -6.72 -10.32 -12.90
N GLN A 162 -5.76 -11.05 -12.31
CA GLN A 162 -5.81 -12.52 -12.21
C GLN A 162 -7.08 -12.97 -11.50
N ALA A 163 -7.39 -12.40 -10.34
CA ALA A 163 -8.61 -12.73 -9.60
C ALA A 163 -9.89 -12.43 -10.40
N ARG A 164 -9.88 -11.36 -11.21
CA ARG A 164 -10.98 -11.00 -12.10
C ARG A 164 -11.19 -12.07 -13.18
N LEU A 165 -10.12 -12.46 -13.85
CA LEU A 165 -10.13 -13.49 -14.88
C LEU A 165 -10.51 -14.86 -14.32
N ASP A 166 -10.05 -15.20 -13.11
CA ASP A 166 -10.35 -16.47 -12.45
C ASP A 166 -11.85 -16.61 -12.14
N LEU A 167 -12.50 -15.54 -11.65
CA LEU A 167 -13.95 -15.56 -11.41
C LEU A 167 -14.72 -15.72 -12.73
N CYS A 168 -14.36 -14.95 -13.76
CA CYS A 168 -14.97 -15.06 -15.08
C CYS A 168 -14.78 -16.46 -15.70
N ALA A 169 -13.59 -17.03 -15.59
CA ALA A 169 -13.32 -18.38 -16.08
C ALA A 169 -14.12 -19.45 -15.32
N GLN A 170 -14.31 -19.28 -14.01
CA GLN A 170 -15.15 -20.18 -13.21
C GLN A 170 -16.61 -20.12 -13.64
N VAL A 171 -17.20 -18.92 -13.70
CA VAL A 171 -18.60 -18.76 -14.11
C VAL A 171 -18.80 -19.17 -15.58
N GLY A 172 -17.87 -18.85 -16.47
CA GLY A 172 -17.92 -19.27 -17.87
C GLY A 172 -17.90 -20.79 -18.04
N ARG A 173 -17.13 -21.52 -17.22
CA ARG A 173 -17.16 -23.00 -17.20
C ARG A 173 -18.49 -23.55 -16.70
N LEU A 174 -19.06 -22.94 -15.66
CA LEU A 174 -20.40 -23.32 -15.17
C LEU A 174 -21.45 -23.14 -16.27
N ALA A 175 -21.38 -22.02 -16.99
CA ALA A 175 -22.33 -21.72 -18.07
C ALA A 175 -22.21 -22.70 -19.24
N ALA A 176 -20.99 -23.06 -19.62
CA ALA A 176 -20.72 -24.06 -20.66
C ALA A 176 -21.11 -25.49 -20.26
N GLY A 177 -21.28 -25.76 -18.96
CA GLY A 177 -21.62 -27.09 -18.43
C GLY A 177 -23.07 -27.51 -18.71
N GLY A 178 -23.93 -26.62 -19.20
CA GLY A 178 -25.34 -26.93 -19.48
C GLY A 178 -26.15 -27.28 -18.23
N LEU A 179 -25.80 -26.69 -17.08
CA LEU A 179 -26.51 -26.88 -15.83
C LEU A 179 -27.93 -26.30 -15.93
N PRO A 180 -28.92 -26.90 -15.23
CA PRO A 180 -30.24 -26.28 -15.11
C PRO A 180 -30.11 -24.92 -14.39
N PRO A 181 -31.01 -23.95 -14.69
CA PRO A 181 -30.78 -22.56 -14.31
C PRO A 181 -30.67 -22.33 -12.80
N GLU A 182 -31.41 -23.07 -11.98
CA GLU A 182 -31.38 -22.98 -10.51
C GLU A 182 -30.03 -23.45 -9.96
N GLU A 183 -29.50 -24.55 -10.51
CA GLU A 183 -28.21 -25.11 -10.10
C GLU A 183 -27.05 -24.25 -10.58
N PHE A 184 -27.15 -23.70 -11.79
CA PHE A 184 -26.22 -22.68 -12.28
C PHE A 184 -26.23 -21.45 -11.37
N ALA A 185 -27.41 -20.91 -11.04
CA ALA A 185 -27.55 -19.73 -10.20
C ALA A 185 -26.96 -19.96 -8.81
N ARG A 186 -27.15 -21.15 -8.22
CA ARG A 186 -26.56 -21.54 -6.94
C ARG A 186 -25.04 -21.53 -6.98
N GLN A 187 -24.44 -22.23 -7.94
CA GLN A 187 -22.98 -22.29 -8.05
C GLN A 187 -22.38 -20.92 -8.40
N ALA A 188 -23.03 -20.15 -9.29
CA ALA A 188 -22.59 -18.80 -9.65
C ALA A 188 -22.65 -17.86 -8.43
N ALA A 189 -23.73 -17.89 -7.64
CA ALA A 189 -23.85 -17.11 -6.42
C ALA A 189 -22.72 -17.43 -5.42
N GLU A 190 -22.38 -18.71 -5.23
CA GLU A 190 -21.27 -19.15 -4.38
C GLU A 190 -19.91 -18.62 -4.87
N GLN A 191 -19.64 -18.67 -6.18
CA GLN A 191 -18.39 -18.14 -6.74
C GLN A 191 -18.28 -16.62 -6.58
N ILE A 192 -19.38 -15.90 -6.81
CA ILE A 192 -19.43 -14.45 -6.61
C ILE A 192 -19.23 -14.13 -5.13
N GLN A 193 -19.93 -14.82 -4.22
CA GLN A 193 -19.82 -14.60 -2.78
C GLN A 193 -18.40 -14.88 -2.27
N GLY A 194 -17.72 -15.92 -2.75
CA GLY A 194 -16.32 -16.19 -2.42
C GLY A 194 -15.36 -15.08 -2.83
N ARG A 195 -15.67 -14.31 -3.88
CA ARG A 195 -14.87 -13.16 -4.31
C ARG A 195 -15.13 -11.90 -3.47
N PHE A 196 -16.35 -11.75 -2.97
CA PHE A 196 -16.81 -10.57 -2.25
C PHE A 196 -16.99 -10.84 -0.74
N GLU A 197 -16.43 -11.89 -0.16
CA GLU A 197 -16.64 -12.18 1.27
C GLU A 197 -16.17 -11.02 2.18
N PRO A 198 -16.95 -10.56 3.18
CA PRO A 198 -18.25 -11.07 3.65
C PRO A 198 -19.45 -10.29 3.05
N CYS A 199 -19.90 -10.69 1.87
CA CYS A 199 -21.09 -10.13 1.22
C CYS A 199 -22.15 -11.20 0.94
N PHE A 200 -23.40 -10.75 0.86
CA PHE A 200 -24.56 -11.56 0.50
C PHE A 200 -24.87 -11.35 -0.98
N VAL A 201 -25.09 -12.44 -1.70
CA VAL A 201 -25.37 -12.43 -3.14
C VAL A 201 -26.74 -13.04 -3.39
N SER A 202 -27.51 -12.43 -4.27
CA SER A 202 -28.82 -12.93 -4.72
C SER A 202 -28.90 -12.89 -6.25
N VAL A 203 -29.44 -13.98 -6.83
CA VAL A 203 -29.58 -14.16 -8.27
C VAL A 203 -31.07 -14.36 -8.59
N PHE A 204 -31.57 -13.56 -9.52
CA PHE A 204 -32.98 -13.52 -9.91
C PHE A 204 -33.15 -13.86 -11.39
N ALA A 205 -34.24 -14.57 -11.69
CA ALA A 205 -34.78 -14.71 -13.04
C ALA A 205 -35.94 -13.74 -13.22
N LEU A 206 -36.00 -13.06 -14.36
CA LEU A 206 -37.14 -12.22 -14.72
C LEU A 206 -38.15 -13.00 -15.56
N ASP A 207 -39.42 -12.66 -15.42
CA ASP A 207 -40.46 -13.17 -16.32
C ASP A 207 -40.27 -12.68 -17.78
N ARG A 208 -41.10 -13.22 -18.69
CA ARG A 208 -41.05 -12.83 -20.12
C ARG A 208 -41.38 -11.36 -20.33
N ASP A 209 -42.20 -10.77 -19.45
CA ASP A 209 -42.63 -9.37 -19.52
C ASP A 209 -41.66 -8.40 -18.82
N GLY A 210 -40.62 -8.91 -18.13
CA GLY A 210 -39.70 -8.15 -17.30
C GLY A 210 -40.33 -7.53 -16.05
N LYS A 211 -41.50 -8.02 -15.61
CA LYS A 211 -42.30 -7.40 -14.54
C LYS A 211 -42.14 -8.09 -13.19
N GLY A 212 -42.02 -9.42 -13.19
CA GLY A 212 -41.76 -10.23 -12.00
C GLY A 212 -40.32 -10.72 -11.95
N ALA A 213 -39.78 -10.81 -10.73
CA ALA A 213 -38.49 -11.42 -10.44
C ALA A 213 -38.69 -12.61 -9.49
N ALA A 214 -38.24 -13.80 -9.91
CA ALA A 214 -38.18 -14.99 -9.08
C ALA A 214 -36.76 -15.16 -8.55
N LEU A 215 -36.62 -15.43 -7.25
CA LEU A 215 -35.33 -15.71 -6.64
C LEU A 215 -34.90 -17.13 -7.04
N LEU A 216 -33.78 -17.24 -7.76
CA LEU A 216 -33.22 -18.55 -8.12
C LEU A 216 -32.29 -19.09 -7.03
N SER A 217 -31.42 -18.22 -6.52
CA SER A 217 -30.47 -18.62 -5.48
C SER A 217 -29.88 -17.44 -4.71
N THR A 218 -29.30 -17.76 -3.55
CA THR A 218 -28.60 -16.82 -2.69
C THR A 218 -27.36 -17.46 -2.10
N ALA A 219 -26.30 -16.67 -1.88
CA ALA A 219 -25.09 -17.10 -1.19
C ALA A 219 -24.68 -16.08 -0.11
N GLY A 220 -24.10 -16.58 0.99
CA GLY A 220 -23.76 -15.78 2.16
C GLY A 220 -24.85 -15.76 3.24
N SER A 221 -24.56 -15.07 4.34
CA SER A 221 -25.46 -15.04 5.50
C SER A 221 -26.47 -13.90 5.40
N ALA A 222 -27.74 -14.25 5.20
CA ALA A 222 -28.88 -13.35 5.42
C ALA A 222 -29.87 -13.97 6.41
N SER A 223 -30.70 -13.16 7.05
CA SER A 223 -31.75 -13.67 7.94
C SER A 223 -32.80 -14.45 7.14
N ARG A 224 -33.42 -15.48 7.72
CA ARG A 224 -34.53 -16.22 7.08
C ARG A 224 -35.69 -15.29 6.66
N ALA A 225 -35.92 -14.24 7.46
CA ALA A 225 -36.91 -13.21 7.14
C ALA A 225 -36.52 -12.38 5.91
N ALA A 226 -35.23 -12.13 5.67
CA ALA A 226 -34.77 -11.49 4.45
C ALA A 226 -35.01 -12.41 3.25
N LEU A 227 -34.63 -13.68 3.33
CA LEU A 227 -34.83 -14.65 2.24
C LEU A 227 -36.30 -14.81 1.83
N ALA A 228 -37.22 -14.87 2.80
CA ALA A 228 -38.65 -14.97 2.53
C ALA A 228 -39.24 -13.73 1.83
N ARG A 229 -38.58 -12.57 1.93
CA ARG A 229 -39.01 -11.31 1.28
C ARG A 229 -38.47 -11.16 -0.13
N LEU A 230 -37.45 -11.94 -0.49
CA LEU A 230 -36.82 -11.91 -1.82
C LEU A 230 -37.57 -12.73 -2.85
N ASP A 231 -38.44 -13.66 -2.41
CA ASP A 231 -39.17 -14.54 -3.31
C ASP A 231 -40.40 -13.83 -3.91
N GLY A 232 -40.56 -13.94 -5.23
CA GLY A 232 -41.72 -13.39 -5.96
C GLY A 232 -41.88 -11.86 -5.91
N VAL A 233 -40.77 -11.10 -5.97
CA VAL A 233 -40.80 -9.63 -5.95
C VAL A 233 -41.11 -9.08 -7.34
N ALA A 234 -42.06 -8.14 -7.44
CA ALA A 234 -42.25 -7.40 -8.68
C ALA A 234 -41.05 -6.46 -8.91
N VAL A 235 -40.52 -6.44 -10.13
CA VAL A 235 -39.40 -5.54 -10.51
C VAL A 235 -39.78 -4.09 -10.22
N ALA A 236 -41.04 -3.71 -10.42
CA ALA A 236 -41.53 -2.37 -10.12
C ALA A 236 -41.45 -1.99 -8.63
N ASP A 237 -41.49 -2.96 -7.72
CA ASP A 237 -41.48 -2.73 -6.26
C ASP A 237 -40.08 -2.67 -5.68
N SER A 238 -39.07 -3.14 -6.42
CA SER A 238 -37.66 -2.98 -6.06
C SER A 238 -37.03 -1.81 -6.77
N VAL A 239 -36.38 -0.91 -6.03
CA VAL A 239 -35.53 0.13 -6.60
C VAL A 239 -34.29 -0.50 -7.26
N LEU A 240 -33.64 -1.45 -6.58
CA LEU A 240 -32.40 -2.09 -7.05
C LEU A 240 -32.59 -2.78 -8.41
N LEU A 241 -33.59 -3.67 -8.52
CA LEU A 241 -33.87 -4.37 -9.78
C LEU A 241 -34.42 -3.43 -10.84
N ARG A 242 -35.34 -2.52 -10.48
CA ARG A 242 -35.91 -1.57 -11.44
C ARG A 242 -34.85 -0.69 -12.07
N GLU A 243 -33.94 -0.13 -11.27
CA GLU A 243 -32.90 0.76 -11.78
C GLU A 243 -31.89 0.01 -12.66
N CYS A 244 -31.45 -1.18 -12.24
CA CYS A 244 -30.46 -1.92 -13.04
C CYS A 244 -31.06 -2.43 -14.37
N VAL A 245 -32.32 -2.91 -14.35
CA VAL A 245 -33.04 -3.36 -15.55
C VAL A 245 -33.36 -2.19 -16.49
N ASN A 246 -33.89 -1.08 -15.98
CA ASN A 246 -34.26 0.07 -16.81
C ASN A 246 -33.04 0.74 -17.46
N ARG A 247 -31.90 0.77 -16.76
CA ARG A 247 -30.66 1.33 -17.29
C ARG A 247 -29.95 0.37 -18.24
N GLY A 248 -30.21 -0.93 -18.15
CA GLY A 248 -29.44 -1.96 -18.85
C GLY A 248 -27.98 -1.99 -18.39
N GLY A 249 -27.70 -1.59 -17.16
CA GLY A 249 -26.35 -1.45 -16.62
C GLY A 249 -26.34 -1.46 -15.09
N PRO A 250 -25.14 -1.39 -14.47
CA PRO A 250 -25.00 -1.50 -13.03
C PRO A 250 -25.69 -0.34 -12.32
N TYR A 251 -26.35 -0.66 -11.21
CA TYR A 251 -26.81 0.30 -10.22
C TYR A 251 -25.97 0.13 -8.94
N ILE A 252 -25.24 1.19 -8.58
CA ILE A 252 -24.23 1.16 -7.51
C ILE A 252 -24.65 2.11 -6.40
N VAL A 253 -24.61 1.62 -5.16
CA VAL A 253 -24.75 2.43 -3.96
C VAL A 253 -23.55 2.14 -3.06
N GLU A 254 -22.56 3.03 -3.12
CA GLU A 254 -21.30 2.86 -2.39
C GLU A 254 -21.47 3.04 -0.88
N ASP A 255 -22.31 3.98 -0.43
CA ASP A 255 -22.60 4.19 0.98
C ASP A 255 -24.09 4.44 1.18
N LEU A 256 -24.77 3.44 1.73
CA LEU A 256 -26.20 3.49 1.97
C LEU A 256 -26.59 4.57 2.99
N ALA A 257 -25.71 4.85 3.97
CA ALA A 257 -25.99 5.83 5.03
C ALA A 257 -25.84 7.28 4.52
N ALA A 258 -24.90 7.52 3.61
CA ALA A 258 -24.63 8.85 3.05
C ALA A 258 -25.38 9.13 1.74
N SER A 259 -25.92 8.10 1.08
CA SER A 259 -26.57 8.25 -0.22
C SER A 259 -27.88 9.04 -0.12
N SER A 260 -27.87 10.25 -0.66
CA SER A 260 -29.09 11.05 -0.88
C SER A 260 -30.03 10.42 -1.92
N GLN A 261 -29.49 9.59 -2.83
CA GLN A 261 -30.26 8.79 -3.78
C GLN A 261 -30.91 7.54 -3.15
N ALA A 262 -30.42 7.09 -1.99
CA ALA A 262 -31.02 5.99 -1.25
C ALA A 262 -32.39 6.39 -0.67
N GLY A 263 -32.55 7.61 -0.16
CA GLY A 263 -33.85 8.12 0.32
C GLY A 263 -34.65 7.15 1.22
N GLU A 264 -35.94 7.42 1.40
CA GLU A 264 -36.85 6.45 2.06
C GLU A 264 -37.20 5.26 1.17
N SER A 265 -37.08 5.40 -0.17
CA SER A 265 -37.52 4.39 -1.12
C SER A 265 -36.60 3.17 -1.17
N LEU A 266 -35.27 3.36 -1.15
CA LEU A 266 -34.32 2.25 -1.09
C LEU A 266 -34.34 1.58 0.30
N ALA A 267 -34.56 2.36 1.37
CA ALA A 267 -34.72 1.84 2.72
C ALA A 267 -35.95 0.91 2.87
N ARG A 268 -36.97 1.08 2.02
CA ARG A 268 -38.16 0.22 1.93
C ARG A 268 -38.06 -0.86 0.84
N ASP A 269 -36.94 -0.93 0.12
CA ASP A 269 -36.76 -1.90 -0.96
C ASP A 269 -36.84 -3.34 -0.41
N PRO A 270 -37.69 -4.20 -1.00
CA PRO A 270 -37.79 -5.61 -0.60
C PRO A 270 -36.46 -6.37 -0.68
N LEU A 271 -35.55 -5.96 -1.56
CA LEU A 271 -34.25 -6.60 -1.75
C LEU A 271 -33.16 -6.12 -0.80
N LEU A 272 -33.41 -5.07 -0.02
CA LEU A 272 -32.40 -4.56 0.89
C LEU A 272 -32.26 -5.48 2.13
N VAL A 273 -31.09 -6.10 2.26
CA VAL A 273 -30.76 -6.93 3.43
C VAL A 273 -30.34 -6.07 4.61
N ALA A 274 -30.70 -6.48 5.83
CA ALA A 274 -30.31 -5.78 7.05
C ALA A 274 -28.78 -5.64 7.16
N GLN A 275 -28.31 -4.51 7.71
CA GLN A 275 -26.89 -4.18 7.88
C GLN A 275 -26.10 -4.05 6.56
N THR A 276 -26.76 -3.80 5.43
CA THR A 276 -26.07 -3.45 4.17
C THR A 276 -25.51 -2.04 4.25
N GLY A 277 -24.19 -1.88 4.10
CA GLY A 277 -23.50 -0.59 3.98
C GLY A 277 -23.27 -0.18 2.53
N SER A 278 -23.12 -1.14 1.62
CA SER A 278 -22.99 -0.90 0.17
C SER A 278 -23.67 -2.00 -0.64
N VAL A 279 -24.17 -1.66 -1.84
CA VAL A 279 -24.87 -2.61 -2.72
C VAL A 279 -24.60 -2.33 -4.20
N ILE A 280 -24.46 -3.39 -4.98
CA ILE A 280 -24.45 -3.33 -6.45
C ILE A 280 -25.54 -4.27 -6.97
N SER A 281 -26.35 -3.79 -7.91
CA SER A 281 -27.24 -4.64 -8.71
C SER A 281 -26.90 -4.51 -10.19
N VAL A 282 -26.75 -5.64 -10.88
CA VAL A 282 -26.47 -5.70 -12.32
C VAL A 282 -27.55 -6.51 -13.05
N PRO A 283 -28.02 -6.06 -14.22
CA PRO A 283 -28.95 -6.85 -15.01
C PRO A 283 -28.20 -7.98 -15.73
N VAL A 284 -28.86 -9.13 -15.85
CA VAL A 284 -28.43 -10.21 -16.73
C VAL A 284 -29.18 -10.04 -18.04
N THR A 285 -28.47 -9.77 -19.13
CA THR A 285 -29.07 -9.44 -20.42
C THR A 285 -28.75 -10.49 -21.47
N ALA A 286 -29.78 -11.12 -22.05
CA ALA A 286 -29.65 -12.08 -23.15
C ALA A 286 -30.43 -11.57 -24.36
N GLY A 287 -29.79 -11.54 -25.54
CA GLY A 287 -30.45 -11.11 -26.78
C GLY A 287 -31.01 -9.68 -26.74
N GLY A 288 -30.40 -8.78 -25.96
CA GLY A 288 -30.85 -7.39 -25.80
C GLY A 288 -32.03 -7.19 -24.84
N ARG A 289 -32.45 -8.24 -24.12
CA ARG A 289 -33.50 -8.16 -23.08
C ARG A 289 -32.94 -8.58 -21.72
N ALA A 290 -33.32 -7.89 -20.66
CA ALA A 290 -33.03 -8.33 -19.30
C ALA A 290 -33.80 -9.63 -19.01
N VAL A 291 -33.06 -10.69 -18.70
CA VAL A 291 -33.59 -12.02 -18.34
C VAL A 291 -33.42 -12.34 -16.85
N GLY A 292 -32.66 -11.53 -16.13
CA GLY A 292 -32.36 -11.74 -14.73
C GLY A 292 -31.68 -10.53 -14.09
N GLY A 293 -31.28 -10.70 -12.83
CA GLY A 293 -30.51 -9.71 -12.09
C GLY A 293 -29.62 -10.39 -11.05
N ILE A 294 -28.43 -9.83 -10.83
CA ILE A 294 -27.52 -10.25 -9.76
C ILE A 294 -27.33 -9.07 -8.83
N THR A 295 -27.57 -9.27 -7.54
CA THR A 295 -27.39 -8.22 -6.53
C THR A 295 -26.42 -8.68 -5.46
N VAL A 296 -25.45 -7.84 -5.12
CA VAL A 296 -24.42 -8.07 -4.09
C VAL A 296 -24.54 -7.01 -3.01
N HIS A 297 -24.69 -7.45 -1.76
CA HIS A 297 -24.83 -6.62 -0.57
C HIS A 297 -23.65 -6.83 0.36
N CYS A 298 -22.97 -5.76 0.73
CA CYS A 298 -21.84 -5.79 1.64
C CYS A 298 -22.13 -4.97 2.89
N GLN A 299 -21.64 -5.42 4.04
CA GLN A 299 -21.86 -4.71 5.31
C GLN A 299 -21.04 -3.42 5.42
N ALA A 300 -19.87 -3.38 4.81
CA ALA A 300 -19.01 -2.20 4.83
C ALA A 300 -19.52 -1.13 3.84
N SER A 301 -19.50 0.13 4.29
CA SER A 301 -19.64 1.28 3.38
C SER A 301 -18.40 1.43 2.51
N SER A 302 -18.59 1.92 1.29
CA SER A 302 -17.57 2.14 0.25
C SER A 302 -16.70 0.92 -0.07
N SER A 303 -17.20 -0.30 0.17
CA SER A 303 -16.51 -1.54 -0.20
C SER A 303 -16.80 -2.01 -1.63
N LEU A 304 -17.86 -1.50 -2.23
CA LEU A 304 -18.27 -1.80 -3.59
C LEU A 304 -18.21 -0.52 -4.44
N GLY A 305 -17.58 -0.60 -5.61
CA GLY A 305 -17.50 0.53 -6.54
C GLY A 305 -17.49 0.11 -8.02
N GLU A 306 -17.12 1.04 -8.89
CA GLU A 306 -17.17 0.88 -10.36
C GLU A 306 -16.38 -0.34 -10.90
N LYS A 307 -15.25 -0.67 -10.28
CA LYS A 307 -14.45 -1.84 -10.68
C LYS A 307 -15.18 -3.15 -10.39
N ASP A 308 -15.86 -3.23 -9.25
CA ASP A 308 -16.63 -4.40 -8.85
C ASP A 308 -17.89 -4.53 -9.71
N ALA A 309 -18.54 -3.41 -10.02
CA ALA A 309 -19.66 -3.36 -10.95
C ALA A 309 -19.27 -3.85 -12.35
N SER A 310 -18.11 -3.44 -12.85
CA SER A 310 -17.59 -3.89 -14.15
C SER A 310 -17.30 -5.39 -14.18
N LEU A 311 -16.78 -5.95 -13.08
CA LEU A 311 -16.59 -7.39 -12.92
C LEU A 311 -17.93 -8.13 -12.87
N LEU A 312 -18.88 -7.65 -12.08
CA LEU A 312 -20.22 -8.24 -11.96
C LEU A 312 -20.98 -8.21 -13.29
N MET A 313 -20.86 -7.13 -14.07
CA MET A 313 -21.41 -7.06 -15.43
C MET A 313 -20.84 -8.15 -16.33
N LEU A 314 -19.51 -8.34 -16.33
CA LEU A 314 -18.88 -9.40 -17.12
C LEU A 314 -19.34 -10.80 -16.68
N VAL A 315 -19.52 -11.01 -15.37
CA VAL A 315 -20.08 -12.25 -14.83
C VAL A 315 -21.55 -12.43 -15.23
N ALA A 316 -22.34 -11.36 -15.22
CA ALA A 316 -23.74 -11.37 -15.66
C ALA A 316 -23.86 -11.71 -17.15
N ASP A 317 -22.97 -11.19 -17.99
CA ASP A 317 -22.92 -11.51 -19.42
C ASP A 317 -22.61 -13.00 -19.66
N LEU A 318 -21.69 -13.56 -18.87
CA LEU A 318 -21.38 -15.00 -18.92
C LEU A 318 -22.53 -15.87 -18.40
N ALA A 319 -23.31 -15.36 -17.44
CA ALA A 319 -24.47 -16.03 -16.87
C ALA A 319 -25.71 -15.99 -17.77
N ALA A 320 -25.79 -15.01 -18.68
CA ALA A 320 -26.97 -14.75 -19.49
C ALA A 320 -27.49 -15.97 -20.28
N PRO A 321 -26.66 -16.79 -20.94
CA PRO A 321 -27.15 -17.95 -21.68
C PRO A 321 -27.80 -19.01 -20.79
N SER A 322 -27.24 -19.24 -19.60
CA SER A 322 -27.75 -20.24 -18.65
C SER A 322 -29.01 -19.76 -17.92
N LEU A 323 -29.14 -18.45 -17.70
CA LEU A 323 -30.30 -17.85 -17.06
C LEU A 323 -31.44 -17.50 -18.04
N ALA A 324 -31.16 -17.36 -19.34
CA ALA A 324 -32.19 -17.05 -20.34
C ALA A 324 -33.29 -18.13 -20.44
N GLY A 325 -32.97 -19.38 -20.08
CA GLY A 325 -33.92 -20.48 -19.99
C GLY A 325 -34.71 -20.54 -18.68
N ALA A 326 -34.38 -19.73 -17.68
CA ALA A 326 -35.13 -19.65 -16.43
C ALA A 326 -36.37 -18.78 -16.64
N HIS A 327 -37.56 -19.37 -16.52
CA HIS A 327 -38.82 -18.63 -16.55
C HIS A 327 -39.64 -18.93 -15.30
N PRO A 328 -40.06 -17.91 -14.54
CA PRO A 328 -41.01 -18.08 -13.46
C PRO A 328 -42.32 -18.64 -14.04
N GLY A 329 -42.59 -19.93 -13.86
CA GLY A 329 -43.86 -20.57 -14.25
C GLY A 329 -43.78 -21.82 -15.13
N GLU A 330 -42.60 -22.22 -15.62
CA GLU A 330 -42.41 -23.54 -16.23
C GLU A 330 -41.82 -24.50 -15.19
N SER A 331 -42.66 -24.97 -14.27
CA SER A 331 -42.38 -26.25 -13.60
C SER A 331 -42.50 -27.37 -14.65
N PRO A 332 -41.65 -28.42 -14.62
CA PRO A 332 -41.80 -29.57 -15.50
C PRO A 332 -43.15 -30.28 -15.34
#